data_AF-A0A925E791-F1
#
_entry.id   AF-A0A925E791-F1
#
_cell.length_a   1.000
_cell.length_b   1.000
_cell.length_c   1.000
_cell.angle_alpha   90.00
_cell.angle_beta   90.00
_cell.angle_gamma   90.00
#
_symmetry.space_group_name_H-M   'P 1'
#
loop_
_entity.id
_entity.type
_entity.pdbx_description
1 polymer ?
#
loop_
_entity_poly.entity_id
_entity_poly.type
_entity_poly.pdbx_seq_one_letter_code
_entity_poly.pdbx_strand_id
1 'polypeptide(L)'
;MTPELLAFLHQKVNSFVKWDLVRFFHDNPHTKDTVENLARYIGRDVKTIERELNSLASADVLKREEISGLDIYELGEDKAIRQLIAEFIEACHDRAFRVEAIHHVIKEMQFSPRHDF
;
A
#
# COMPACT_ATOMS: atom_id res chain seq x y z
N MET A 1 16.95 6.68 -6.42
CA MET A 1 15.59 7.02 -5.94
C MET A 1 15.49 8.50 -5.59
N THR A 2 14.36 9.19 -5.80
CA THR A 2 14.16 10.57 -5.29
C THR A 2 13.89 10.54 -3.78
N PRO A 3 14.18 11.60 -3.01
CA PRO A 3 13.89 11.65 -1.57
C PRO A 3 12.40 11.41 -1.23
N GLU A 4 11.50 11.88 -2.08
CA GLU A 4 10.06 11.75 -1.90
C GLU A 4 9.59 10.31 -2.08
N LEU A 5 10.09 9.61 -3.11
CA LEU A 5 9.80 8.18 -3.33
C LEU A 5 10.39 7.31 -2.22
N LEU A 6 11.58 7.69 -1.73
CA LEU A 6 12.19 7.00 -0.60
C LEU A 6 11.33 7.15 0.66
N ALA A 7 10.90 8.38 0.99
CA ALA A 7 10.00 8.62 2.13
C ALA A 7 8.67 7.89 1.98
N PHE A 8 8.08 7.88 0.78
CA PHE A 8 6.88 7.12 0.47
C PHE A 8 7.06 5.62 0.74
N LEU A 9 8.18 5.04 0.31
CA LEU A 9 8.50 3.64 0.53
C LEU A 9 8.70 3.31 2.02
N HIS A 10 9.41 4.14 2.78
CA HIS A 10 9.63 3.92 4.22
C HIS A 10 8.37 4.09 5.07
N GLN A 11 7.53 5.07 4.75
CA GLN A 11 6.43 5.47 5.63
C GLN A 11 5.10 4.81 5.24
N LYS A 12 4.86 4.65 3.92
CA LYS A 12 3.55 4.26 3.39
C LYS A 12 3.56 2.88 2.74
N VAL A 13 4.67 2.45 2.13
CA VAL A 13 4.78 1.16 1.40
C VAL A 13 5.87 0.26 1.97
N ASN A 14 5.92 0.16 3.30
CA ASN A 14 6.96 -0.56 4.04
C ASN A 14 6.70 -2.06 4.24
N SER A 15 5.74 -2.62 3.51
CA SER A 15 5.48 -4.06 3.46
C SER A 15 5.16 -4.47 2.02
N PHE A 16 5.48 -5.71 1.65
CA PHE A 16 5.10 -6.23 0.33
C PHE A 16 3.58 -6.24 0.12
N VAL A 17 2.80 -6.42 1.20
CA VAL A 17 1.34 -6.39 1.11
C VAL A 17 0.85 -4.97 0.78
N LYS A 18 1.40 -3.93 1.41
CA LYS A 18 1.09 -2.53 1.06
C LYS A 18 1.50 -2.21 -0.36
N TRP A 19 2.63 -2.74 -0.82
CA TRP A 19 3.06 -2.58 -2.22
C TRP A 19 2.03 -3.16 -3.18
N ASP A 20 1.62 -4.42 -2.96
CA ASP A 20 0.63 -5.09 -3.80
C ASP A 20 -0.72 -4.35 -3.78
N LEU A 21 -1.15 -3.86 -2.62
CA LEU A 21 -2.38 -3.07 -2.46
C LEU A 21 -2.31 -1.72 -3.20
N VAL A 22 -1.23 -0.96 -3.02
CA VAL A 22 -1.03 0.33 -3.69
C VAL A 22 -1.01 0.15 -5.20
N ARG A 23 -0.33 -0.89 -5.69
CA ARG A 23 -0.34 -1.25 -7.11
C ARG A 23 -1.75 -1.60 -7.59
N PHE A 24 -2.48 -2.40 -6.83
CA PHE A 24 -3.84 -2.79 -7.19
C PHE A 24 -4.78 -1.59 -7.34
N PHE A 25 -4.77 -0.66 -6.40
CA PHE A 25 -5.61 0.55 -6.48
C PHE A 25 -5.12 1.54 -7.54
N HIS A 26 -3.82 1.60 -7.82
CA HIS A 26 -3.28 2.37 -8.95
C HIS A 26 -3.79 1.83 -10.29
N ASP A 27 -3.72 0.50 -10.47
CA ASP A 27 -4.14 -0.16 -11.70
C ASP A 27 -5.68 -0.15 -11.85
N ASN A 28 -6.41 0.03 -10.74
CA ASN A 28 -7.87 0.08 -10.70
C ASN A 28 -8.37 1.30 -9.86
N PRO A 29 -8.23 2.54 -10.35
CA PRO A 29 -8.44 3.76 -9.55
C PRO A 29 -9.90 4.05 -9.18
N HIS A 30 -10.86 3.32 -9.76
CA HIS A 30 -12.29 3.41 -9.46
C HIS A 30 -12.78 2.27 -8.57
N THR A 31 -11.89 1.37 -8.14
CA THR A 31 -12.27 0.27 -7.27
C THR A 31 -12.67 0.78 -5.90
N LYS A 32 -13.82 0.28 -5.44
CA LYS A 32 -14.31 0.36 -4.08
C LYS A 32 -14.62 -1.06 -3.66
N ASP A 33 -13.86 -1.63 -2.73
CA ASP A 33 -13.98 -3.06 -2.44
C ASP A 33 -13.79 -3.39 -0.97
N THR A 34 -14.28 -4.56 -0.56
CA THR A 34 -14.20 -5.06 0.81
C THR A 34 -12.87 -5.75 1.09
N VAL A 35 -12.52 -5.87 2.37
CA VAL A 35 -11.34 -6.62 2.82
C VAL A 35 -11.33 -8.06 2.27
N GLU A 36 -12.47 -8.75 2.26
CA GLU A 36 -12.57 -10.16 1.84
C GLU A 36 -12.28 -10.35 0.35
N ASN A 37 -12.76 -9.43 -0.49
CA ASN A 37 -12.50 -9.47 -1.93
C ASN A 37 -11.04 -9.13 -2.24
N LEU A 38 -10.51 -8.09 -1.59
CA LEU A 38 -9.11 -7.71 -1.73
C LEU A 38 -8.17 -8.83 -1.25
N ALA A 39 -8.50 -9.51 -0.15
CA ALA A 39 -7.72 -10.64 0.35
C ALA A 39 -7.67 -11.81 -0.62
N ARG A 40 -8.81 -12.11 -1.29
CA ARG A 40 -8.86 -13.11 -2.37
C ARG A 40 -8.01 -12.71 -3.56
N TYR A 41 -8.02 -11.44 -3.96
CA TYR A 41 -7.25 -10.98 -5.11
C TYR A 41 -5.75 -10.95 -4.85
N ILE A 42 -5.33 -10.44 -3.70
CA ILE A 42 -3.92 -10.31 -3.30
C ILE A 42 -3.33 -11.67 -2.86
N GLY A 43 -4.16 -12.64 -2.51
CA GLY A 43 -3.72 -13.98 -2.09
C GLY A 43 -3.08 -13.97 -0.70
N ARG A 44 -3.71 -13.26 0.25
CA ARG A 44 -3.29 -13.17 1.66
C ARG A 44 -4.50 -13.36 2.57
N ASP A 45 -4.26 -13.66 3.85
CA ASP A 45 -5.35 -13.80 4.81
C ASP A 45 -6.04 -12.45 5.09
N VAL A 46 -7.32 -12.52 5.41
CA VAL A 46 -8.19 -11.35 5.63
C VAL A 46 -7.64 -10.45 6.74
N LYS A 47 -7.12 -11.00 7.84
CA LYS A 47 -6.61 -10.21 8.97
C LYS A 47 -5.37 -9.40 8.59
N THR A 48 -4.47 -10.01 7.84
CA THR A 48 -3.30 -9.31 7.29
C THR A 48 -3.75 -8.18 6.36
N ILE A 49 -4.65 -8.45 5.44
CA ILE A 49 -5.13 -7.45 4.47
C ILE A 49 -5.85 -6.30 5.16
N GLU A 50 -6.73 -6.60 6.12
CA GLU A 50 -7.42 -5.62 6.94
C GLU A 50 -6.45 -4.68 7.66
N ARG A 51 -5.43 -5.23 8.31
CA ARG A 51 -4.42 -4.45 9.03
C ARG A 51 -3.67 -3.50 8.09
N GLU A 52 -3.24 -3.99 6.93
CA GLU A 52 -2.48 -3.18 5.97
C GLU A 52 -3.37 -2.12 5.29
N LEU A 53 -4.61 -2.46 4.96
CA LEU A 53 -5.62 -1.52 4.43
C LEU A 53 -5.92 -0.41 5.43
N ASN A 54 -6.15 -0.75 6.70
CA ASN A 54 -6.33 0.23 7.76
C ASN A 54 -5.10 1.11 7.93
N SER A 55 -3.89 0.55 7.88
CA SER A 55 -2.65 1.32 7.95
C SER A 55 -2.49 2.29 6.77
N LEU A 56 -2.88 1.89 5.55
CA LEU A 56 -2.87 2.77 4.37
C LEU A 56 -3.94 3.85 4.45
N ALA A 57 -5.11 3.54 5.01
CA ALA A 57 -6.18 4.51 5.25
C ALA A 57 -5.77 5.55 6.30
N SER A 58 -5.13 5.13 7.40
CA SER A 58 -4.57 6.06 8.40
C SER A 58 -3.43 6.93 7.88
N ALA A 59 -2.82 6.56 6.74
CA ALA A 59 -1.77 7.34 6.07
C ALA A 59 -2.29 8.16 4.88
N ASP A 60 -3.62 8.32 4.76
CA ASP A 60 -4.32 9.04 3.67
C ASP A 60 -4.01 8.50 2.26
N VAL A 61 -3.50 7.26 2.15
CA VAL A 61 -3.28 6.60 0.86
C VAL A 61 -4.60 6.05 0.32
N LEU A 62 -5.38 5.44 1.22
CA LEU A 62 -6.71 4.95 0.95
C LEU A 62 -7.73 5.74 1.75
N LYS A 63 -8.97 5.67 1.32
CA LYS A 63 -10.13 6.09 2.10
C LYS A 63 -10.91 4.85 2.50
N ARG A 64 -11.33 4.81 3.78
CA ARG A 64 -12.21 3.77 4.32
C ARG A 64 -13.59 4.37 4.55
N GLU A 65 -14.62 3.69 4.08
CA GLU A 65 -16.01 4.04 4.31
C GLU A 65 -16.77 2.80 4.80
N GLU A 66 -17.56 2.95 5.86
CA GLU A 66 -18.41 1.87 6.35
C GLU A 66 -19.78 1.95 5.64
N ILE A 67 -20.11 0.92 4.86
CA ILE A 67 -21.38 0.82 4.13
C ILE A 67 -22.08 -0.46 4.57
N SER A 68 -23.25 -0.31 5.20
CA SER A 68 -24.06 -1.44 5.68
C SER A 68 -23.28 -2.41 6.60
N GLY A 69 -22.38 -1.88 7.42
CA GLY A 69 -21.53 -2.67 8.33
C GLY A 69 -20.34 -3.36 7.68
N LEU A 70 -20.02 -3.04 6.43
CA LEU A 70 -18.84 -3.51 5.71
C LEU A 70 -17.87 -2.35 5.48
N ASP A 71 -16.59 -2.56 5.78
CA ASP A 71 -15.54 -1.62 5.44
C ASP A 71 -15.22 -1.72 3.94
N ILE A 72 -15.41 -0.61 3.24
CA ILE A 72 -15.09 -0.42 1.82
C ILE A 72 -13.87 0.48 1.70
N TYR A 73 -12.89 0.05 0.92
CA TYR A 73 -11.66 0.78 0.67
C TYR A 73 -11.60 1.28 -0.77
N GLU A 74 -11.21 2.52 -0.94
CA GLU A 74 -10.99 3.17 -2.23
C GLU A 74 -9.71 4.01 -2.22
N LEU A 75 -9.19 4.36 -3.40
CA LEU A 75 -8.01 5.21 -3.51
C LEU A 75 -8.30 6.62 -2.97
N GLY A 76 -7.46 7.13 -2.06
CA GLY A 76 -7.62 8.47 -1.47
C GLY A 76 -7.67 9.59 -2.51
N GLU A 77 -8.29 10.72 -2.20
CA GLU A 77 -8.53 11.81 -3.17
C GLU A 77 -7.34 12.77 -3.32
N ASP A 78 -6.31 12.64 -2.48
CA ASP A 78 -5.12 13.49 -2.52
C ASP A 78 -4.32 13.27 -3.81
N LYS A 79 -4.31 14.30 -4.67
CA LYS A 79 -3.61 14.29 -5.96
C LYS A 79 -2.10 14.11 -5.80
N ALA A 80 -1.49 14.65 -4.75
CA ALA A 80 -0.06 14.51 -4.51
C ALA A 80 0.29 13.05 -4.17
N ILE A 81 -0.53 12.39 -3.35
CA ILE A 81 -0.34 10.97 -3.04
C ILE A 81 -0.57 10.09 -4.27
N ARG A 82 -1.61 10.36 -5.07
CA ARG A 82 -1.83 9.63 -6.33
C ARG A 82 -0.66 9.79 -7.31
N GLN A 83 -0.10 10.99 -7.40
CA GLN A 83 1.07 11.25 -8.22
C GLN A 83 2.30 10.49 -7.72
N LEU A 84 2.54 10.48 -6.40
CA LEU A 84 3.64 9.69 -5.81
C LEU A 84 3.47 8.18 -6.05
N ILE A 85 2.23 7.67 -5.97
CA ILE A 85 1.95 6.27 -6.31
C ILE A 85 2.29 6.01 -7.78
N ALA A 86 1.82 6.85 -8.70
CA ALA A 86 2.09 6.69 -10.13
C ALA A 86 3.59 6.73 -10.43
N GLU A 87 4.32 7.67 -9.85
CA GLU A 87 5.78 7.76 -9.96
C GLU A 87 6.48 6.53 -9.38
N PHE A 88 6.01 6.03 -8.24
CA PHE A 88 6.54 4.82 -7.63
C PHE A 88 6.35 3.59 -8.52
N ILE A 89 5.12 3.38 -9.03
CA ILE A 89 4.81 2.24 -9.90
C ILE A 89 5.59 2.34 -11.22
N GLU A 90 5.70 3.53 -11.81
CA GLU A 90 6.46 3.71 -13.05
C GLU A 90 7.97 3.52 -12.82
N ALA A 91 8.51 4.01 -11.70
CA ALA A 91 9.89 3.74 -11.33
C ALA A 91 10.16 2.24 -11.12
N CYS A 92 9.14 1.45 -10.72
CA CYS A 92 9.26 -0.01 -10.64
C CYS A 92 9.40 -0.69 -12.02
N HIS A 93 9.23 -0.03 -13.16
CA HIS A 93 9.61 -0.63 -14.44
C HIS A 93 11.14 -0.65 -14.63
N ASP A 94 11.88 0.26 -13.99
CA ASP A 94 13.33 0.23 -13.96
C ASP A 94 13.85 -0.89 -13.04
N ARG A 95 14.75 -1.72 -13.59
CA ARG A 95 15.28 -2.88 -12.85
C ARG A 95 16.14 -2.47 -11.66
N ALA A 96 16.97 -1.44 -11.79
CA ALA A 96 17.85 -1.01 -10.71
C ALA A 96 17.04 -0.43 -9.55
N PHE A 97 16.04 0.40 -9.88
CA PHE A 97 15.09 0.93 -8.90
C PHE A 97 14.33 -0.17 -8.18
N ARG A 98 13.78 -1.17 -8.89
CA ARG A 98 13.07 -2.29 -8.22
C ARG A 98 13.95 -3.02 -7.22
N VAL A 99 15.18 -3.31 -7.59
CA VAL A 99 16.11 -4.03 -6.71
C VAL A 99 16.40 -3.19 -5.46
N GLU A 100 16.61 -1.88 -5.62
CA GLU A 100 16.79 -0.94 -4.52
C GLU A 100 15.56 -0.91 -3.60
N ALA A 101 14.37 -0.77 -4.16
CA ALA A 101 13.09 -0.72 -3.45
C ALA A 101 12.81 -2.02 -2.68
N ILE A 102 13.00 -3.19 -3.31
CA ILE A 102 12.85 -4.50 -2.66
C ILE A 102 13.80 -4.62 -1.47
N HIS A 103 15.06 -4.23 -1.65
CA HIS A 103 16.05 -4.27 -0.58
C HIS A 103 15.67 -3.38 0.60
N HIS A 104 15.06 -2.22 0.34
CA HIS A 104 14.55 -1.34 1.40
C HIS A 104 13.39 -1.98 2.16
N VAL A 105 12.39 -2.53 1.46
CA VAL A 105 11.24 -3.18 2.10
C VAL A 105 11.69 -4.37 2.95
N ILE A 106 12.64 -5.18 2.48
CA ILE A 106 13.22 -6.28 3.28
C ILE A 106 13.87 -5.77 4.56
N LYS A 107 14.63 -4.67 4.48
CA LYS A 107 15.29 -4.07 5.65
C LYS A 107 14.28 -3.55 6.68
N GLU A 108 13.25 -2.84 6.23
CA GLU A 108 12.18 -2.33 7.12
C GLU A 108 11.43 -3.47 7.81
N MET A 109 11.15 -4.56 7.09
CA MET A 109 10.52 -5.74 7.67
C MET A 109 11.39 -6.46 8.71
N GLN A 110 12.73 -6.42 8.57
CA GLN A 110 13.66 -6.97 9.56
C GLN A 110 13.81 -6.08 10.80
N PHE A 111 13.63 -4.77 10.64
CA PHE A 111 13.77 -3.79 11.71
C PHE A 111 12.47 -3.41 12.40
N SER A 112 11.30 -3.83 11.89
CA SER A 112 10.04 -3.62 12.58
C SER A 112 10.12 -4.27 13.97
N PRO A 113 10.18 -3.49 15.06
CA PRO A 113 10.11 -4.06 16.40
C PRO A 113 8.77 -4.76 16.44
N ARG A 114 8.74 -6.00 16.91
CA ARG A 114 7.48 -6.64 17.32
C ARG A 114 6.77 -5.65 18.23
N HIS A 115 5.75 -4.96 17.74
CA HIS A 115 4.81 -4.22 18.58
C HIS A 115 3.93 -5.28 19.23
N ASP A 116 4.54 -6.04 20.14
CA ASP A 116 3.87 -6.89 21.11
C ASP A 116 3.63 -5.99 22.33
N PHE A 117 2.54 -5.21 22.33
CA PHE A 117 1.93 -4.63 23.54
C PHE A 117 0.42 -4.46 23.35
#